data_AF-A0A3N5M2R7-F1
#
_entry.id   AF-A0A3N5M2R7-F1
#
_cell.length_a   1.000
_cell.length_b   1.000
_cell.length_c   1.000
_cell.angle_alpha   90.00
_cell.angle_beta   90.00
_cell.angle_gamma   90.00
#
_symmetry.space_group_name_H-M   'P 1'
#
loop_
_entity.id
_entity.type
_entity.pdbx_description
1 polymer ?
#
loop_
_entity_poly.entity_id
_entity_poly.type
_entity_poly.pdbx_seq_one_letter_code
_entity_poly.pdbx_strand_id
1 'polypeptide(L)'
;AGRLLDPARRGELEQALCQERETLSQRKQPQAASPPVTIRRSVDVLESVLEPPDLDRHALARITPDEVWRFLNPSMLLGKHMGLKGRIRQKIEEGDEKAEMLIGLFEELKAECRHGAMQIQGVWQFFPAQSSGNRLALFGKDGQQLEEFDFPRQGDGQGLCLADYVWPEDRPLRDSVCLFAVSAGKGIREMSERYRDQGQFLKSYAIQALAIESAEAAAEWLHSKLRGLWGFPDPPEMTIREKLQSGYRGKRYSFGYPACPALEDQVKLWRLIRPDEIGIELTDGYMMEPEASVSAIVFHHPQAKYFSVSVS
;
A
#
# COMPACT_ATOMS: atom_id res chain seq x y z
N ALA A 1 -31.73 -1.79 1.99
CA ALA A 1 -32.60 -1.67 3.19
C ALA A 1 -34.08 -1.86 2.87
N GLY A 2 -34.69 -1.04 2.01
CA GLY A 2 -36.16 -1.07 1.78
C GLY A 2 -36.77 -2.37 1.20
N ARG A 3 -35.98 -3.25 0.57
CA ARG A 3 -36.46 -4.57 0.08
C ARG A 3 -36.34 -5.69 1.12
N LEU A 4 -35.51 -5.51 2.15
CA LEU A 4 -35.29 -6.52 3.20
C LEU A 4 -36.32 -6.42 4.33
N LEU A 5 -36.92 -5.23 4.49
CA LEU A 5 -37.91 -4.94 5.53
C LEU A 5 -39.35 -5.23 5.09
N ASP A 6 -39.57 -5.50 3.80
CA ASP A 6 -40.87 -5.87 3.24
C ASP A 6 -40.94 -7.41 3.09
N PRO A 7 -41.78 -8.10 3.87
CA PRO A 7 -41.85 -9.57 3.87
C PRO A 7 -42.16 -10.18 2.50
N ALA A 8 -42.93 -9.50 1.65
CA ALA A 8 -43.28 -10.00 0.32
C ALA A 8 -42.09 -9.90 -0.65
N ARG A 9 -41.34 -8.79 -0.60
CA ARG A 9 -40.16 -8.56 -1.44
C ARG A 9 -38.91 -9.28 -0.94
N ARG A 10 -38.91 -9.69 0.33
CA ARG A 10 -37.82 -10.47 0.92
C ARG A 10 -37.73 -11.86 0.31
N GLY A 11 -38.86 -12.55 0.11
CA GLY A 11 -38.88 -13.87 -0.53
C GLY A 11 -38.36 -13.83 -1.97
N GLU A 12 -38.76 -12.82 -2.74
CA GLU A 12 -38.27 -12.60 -4.11
C GLU A 12 -36.76 -12.28 -4.14
N LEU A 13 -36.29 -11.46 -3.19
CA LEU A 13 -34.88 -11.11 -3.07
C LEU A 13 -34.02 -12.32 -2.65
N GLU A 14 -34.50 -13.14 -1.72
CA GLU A 14 -33.81 -14.36 -1.29
C GLU A 14 -33.68 -15.38 -2.44
N GLN A 15 -34.74 -15.55 -3.24
CA GLN A 15 -34.70 -16.39 -4.44
C GLN A 15 -33.75 -15.84 -5.50
N ALA A 16 -33.79 -14.52 -5.76
CA ALA A 16 -32.89 -13.87 -6.72
C ALA A 16 -31.42 -14.00 -6.30
N LEU A 17 -31.11 -13.80 -5.01
CA LEU A 17 -29.77 -13.98 -4.46
C LEU A 17 -29.32 -15.45 -4.50
N CYS A 18 -30.22 -16.40 -4.26
CA CYS A 18 -29.91 -17.83 -4.36
C CYS A 18 -29.58 -18.23 -5.80
N GLN A 19 -30.39 -17.79 -6.76
CA GLN A 19 -30.13 -17.99 -8.19
C GLN A 19 -28.83 -17.32 -8.62
N GLU A 20 -28.58 -16.07 -8.22
CA GLU A 20 -27.34 -15.36 -8.54
C GLU A 20 -26.12 -16.07 -7.94
N ARG A 21 -26.23 -16.59 -6.71
CA ARG A 21 -25.18 -17.37 -6.06
C ARG A 21 -24.93 -18.71 -6.76
N GLU A 22 -25.97 -19.39 -7.21
CA GLU A 22 -25.85 -20.60 -8.04
C GLU A 22 -25.21 -20.30 -9.39
N THR A 23 -25.58 -19.19 -10.03
CA THR A 23 -25.01 -18.77 -11.32
C THR A 23 -23.52 -18.40 -11.16
N LEU A 24 -23.15 -17.71 -10.08
CA LEU A 24 -21.77 -17.37 -9.75
C LEU A 24 -20.96 -18.62 -9.37
N SER A 25 -21.57 -19.57 -8.67
CA SER A 25 -20.95 -20.86 -8.33
C SER A 25 -20.72 -21.73 -9.56
N GLN A 26 -21.63 -21.71 -10.54
CA GLN A 26 -21.47 -22.42 -11.82
C GLN A 26 -20.44 -21.74 -12.74
N ARG A 27 -20.26 -20.41 -12.63
CA ARG A 27 -19.20 -19.66 -13.32
C ARG A 27 -17.81 -19.91 -12.74
N LYS A 28 -17.70 -20.24 -11.45
CA LYS A 28 -16.47 -20.79 -10.85
C LYS A 28 -16.33 -22.28 -11.23
N GLN A 29 -16.14 -22.58 -12.51
CA GLN A 29 -15.50 -23.85 -12.86
C GLN A 29 -14.07 -23.83 -12.31
N PRO A 30 -13.54 -24.95 -11.76
CA PRO A 30 -12.14 -25.03 -11.44
C PRO A 30 -11.36 -24.79 -12.72
N GLN A 31 -10.56 -23.73 -12.78
CA GLN A 31 -9.57 -23.59 -13.83
C GLN A 31 -8.70 -24.85 -13.80
N ALA A 32 -8.58 -25.50 -14.95
CA ALA A 32 -7.71 -26.66 -15.10
C ALA A 32 -6.32 -26.31 -14.55
N ALA A 33 -5.77 -27.21 -13.73
CA ALA A 33 -4.45 -27.04 -13.15
C ALA A 33 -3.46 -26.63 -14.24
N SER A 34 -2.81 -25.50 -14.02
CA SER A 34 -1.77 -25.00 -14.90
C SER A 34 -0.71 -26.08 -15.15
N PRO A 35 -0.11 -26.15 -16.35
CA PRO A 35 0.98 -27.08 -16.64
C PRO A 35 2.12 -26.92 -15.60
N PRO A 36 2.96 -27.94 -15.40
CA PRO A 36 3.95 -27.95 -14.33
C PRO A 36 4.80 -26.68 -14.33
N VAL A 37 4.90 -26.11 -13.12
CA VAL A 37 5.60 -24.86 -12.79
C VAL A 37 6.97 -24.84 -13.48
N THR A 38 7.18 -23.87 -14.36
CA THR A 38 8.51 -23.63 -14.91
C THR A 38 9.33 -22.94 -13.81
N ILE A 39 10.36 -23.63 -13.30
CA ILE A 39 11.29 -23.16 -12.25
C ILE A 39 12.21 -22.01 -12.75
N ARG A 40 11.92 -21.40 -13.91
CA ARG A 40 12.79 -20.40 -14.50
C ARG A 40 12.54 -19.04 -13.86
N ARG A 41 13.55 -18.53 -13.17
CA ARG A 41 13.68 -17.11 -12.84
C ARG A 41 13.61 -16.30 -14.13
N SER A 42 12.55 -15.52 -14.33
CA SER A 42 12.41 -14.63 -15.49
C SER A 42 13.04 -13.25 -15.27
N VAL A 43 13.51 -13.00 -14.05
CA VAL A 43 14.15 -11.74 -13.66
C VAL A 43 15.66 -11.90 -13.83
N ASP A 44 16.28 -10.96 -14.53
CA ASP A 44 17.72 -10.95 -14.74
C ASP A 44 18.45 -10.58 -13.45
N VAL A 45 19.55 -11.27 -13.15
CA VAL A 45 20.40 -10.90 -12.01
C VAL A 45 21.26 -9.71 -12.41
N LEU A 46 21.14 -8.59 -11.69
CA LEU A 46 21.92 -7.39 -11.95
C LEU A 46 23.43 -7.64 -11.87
N GLU A 47 24.22 -6.95 -12.69
CA GLU A 47 25.68 -6.99 -12.62
C GLU A 47 26.23 -6.20 -11.43
N SER A 48 25.54 -5.12 -11.04
CA SER A 48 25.83 -4.28 -9.89
C SER A 48 24.55 -3.87 -9.17
N VAL A 49 24.65 -3.62 -7.87
CA VAL A 49 23.55 -3.14 -7.03
C VAL A 49 23.91 -1.78 -6.44
N LEU A 50 22.88 -1.05 -6.04
CA LEU A 50 23.02 0.25 -5.42
C LEU A 50 23.11 0.08 -3.91
N GLU A 51 24.13 0.70 -3.32
CA GLU A 51 24.27 0.72 -1.87
C GLU A 51 23.38 1.82 -1.27
N PRO A 52 22.61 1.53 -0.21
CA PRO A 52 21.87 2.55 0.51
C PRO A 52 22.84 3.50 1.25
N PRO A 53 22.41 4.72 1.59
CA PRO A 53 23.29 5.71 2.22
C PRO A 53 23.75 5.29 3.62
N ASP A 54 22.89 4.57 4.33
CA ASP A 54 23.15 3.98 5.64
C ASP A 54 22.18 2.82 5.89
N LEU A 55 22.40 2.11 7.00
CA LEU A 55 21.58 0.99 7.47
C LEU A 55 20.90 1.31 8.81
N ASP A 56 20.88 2.58 9.20
CA ASP A 56 20.23 3.05 10.41
C ASP A 56 18.71 3.02 10.24
N ARG A 57 18.03 2.91 11.38
CA ARG A 57 16.59 3.06 11.45
C ARG A 57 16.24 4.54 11.59
N HIS A 58 15.38 5.03 10.71
CA HIS A 58 14.97 6.44 10.67
C HIS A 58 13.50 6.56 11.04
N ALA A 59 13.23 7.18 12.18
CA ALA A 59 11.87 7.52 12.62
C ALA A 59 11.57 9.00 12.37
N LEU A 60 10.62 9.26 11.48
CA LEU A 60 10.07 10.57 11.18
C LEU A 60 8.87 10.82 12.09
N ALA A 61 9.13 11.42 13.24
CA ALA A 61 8.11 11.71 14.25
C ALA A 61 7.00 12.65 13.74
N ARG A 62 7.29 13.51 12.76
CA ARG A 62 6.31 14.41 12.14
C ARG A 62 6.70 14.73 10.70
N ILE A 63 5.83 14.39 9.76
CA ILE A 63 5.91 14.74 8.34
C ILE A 63 4.92 15.87 8.08
N THR A 64 5.34 16.87 7.30
CA THR A 64 4.49 18.02 6.98
C THR A 64 3.34 17.58 6.06
N PRO A 65 2.06 17.78 6.43
CA PRO A 65 0.93 17.33 5.62
C PRO A 65 0.93 17.87 4.20
N ASP A 66 1.36 19.13 4.00
CA ASP A 66 1.41 19.74 2.67
C ASP A 66 2.41 19.06 1.71
N GLU A 67 3.51 18.50 2.22
CA GLU A 67 4.44 17.75 1.38
C GLU A 67 3.83 16.43 0.92
N VAL A 68 3.06 15.79 1.80
CA VAL A 68 2.33 14.54 1.54
C VAL A 68 1.16 14.78 0.59
N TRP A 69 0.38 15.85 0.80
CA TRP A 69 -0.82 16.10 0.02
C TRP A 69 -0.57 16.43 -1.45
N ARG A 70 0.67 16.74 -1.82
CA ARG A 70 1.12 16.79 -3.23
C ARG A 70 1.03 15.44 -3.95
N PHE A 71 0.98 14.34 -3.19
CA PHE A 71 0.84 12.97 -3.66
C PHE A 71 -0.57 12.40 -3.49
N LEU A 72 -1.56 13.21 -3.05
CA LEU A 72 -2.94 12.74 -2.99
C LEU A 72 -3.45 12.37 -4.39
N ASN A 73 -4.30 11.34 -4.44
CA ASN A 73 -4.96 10.91 -5.66
C ASN A 73 -6.42 11.42 -5.69
N PRO A 74 -6.74 12.49 -6.45
CA PRO A 74 -8.10 13.03 -6.47
C PRO A 74 -9.14 12.02 -6.97
N SER A 75 -8.76 11.10 -7.86
CA SER A 75 -9.66 10.07 -8.35
C SER A 75 -10.09 9.09 -7.25
N MET A 76 -9.19 8.77 -6.32
CA MET A 76 -9.50 7.92 -5.18
C MET A 76 -10.30 8.69 -4.14
N LEU A 77 -9.81 9.88 -3.76
CA LEU A 77 -10.45 10.73 -2.75
C LEU A 77 -11.88 11.13 -3.14
N LEU A 78 -12.08 11.75 -4.31
CA LEU A 78 -13.40 12.21 -4.73
C LEU A 78 -14.25 11.07 -5.32
N GLY A 79 -13.63 10.17 -6.07
CA GLY A 79 -14.34 9.13 -6.80
C GLY A 79 -14.69 7.92 -5.94
N LYS A 80 -13.66 7.21 -5.45
CA LYS A 80 -13.83 5.96 -4.70
C LYS A 80 -14.45 6.20 -3.32
N HIS A 81 -13.93 7.17 -2.57
CA HIS A 81 -14.41 7.44 -1.21
C HIS A 81 -15.68 8.28 -1.22
N MET A 82 -15.67 9.46 -1.86
CA MET A 82 -16.84 10.34 -1.84
C MET A 82 -17.95 9.99 -2.85
N GLY A 83 -17.74 8.96 -3.68
CA GLY A 83 -18.77 8.45 -4.59
C GLY A 83 -19.06 9.33 -5.81
N LEU A 84 -18.19 10.30 -6.13
CA LEU A 84 -18.31 11.06 -7.36
C LEU A 84 -18.11 10.13 -8.56
N LYS A 85 -19.09 10.04 -9.46
CA LYS A 85 -19.04 9.13 -10.62
C LYS A 85 -18.43 9.81 -11.83
N GLY A 86 -17.87 9.02 -12.74
CA GLY A 86 -17.39 9.47 -14.05
C GLY A 86 -15.90 9.80 -14.08
N ARG A 87 -15.49 10.61 -15.06
CA ARG A 87 -14.10 11.02 -15.26
C ARG A 87 -13.74 12.14 -14.28
N ILE A 88 -13.30 11.76 -13.08
CA ILE A 88 -13.04 12.70 -11.98
C ILE A 88 -12.14 13.86 -12.39
N ARG A 89 -11.06 13.60 -13.12
CA ARG A 89 -10.12 14.65 -13.54
C ARG A 89 -10.77 15.68 -14.47
N GLN A 90 -11.51 15.20 -15.46
CA GLN A 90 -12.25 16.06 -16.38
C GLN A 90 -13.25 16.94 -15.62
N LYS A 91 -13.96 16.37 -14.63
CA LYS A 91 -14.87 17.11 -13.76
C LYS A 91 -14.18 18.22 -12.96
N ILE A 92 -12.95 17.98 -12.48
CA ILE A 92 -12.16 19.00 -11.78
C ILE A 92 -11.75 20.11 -12.75
N GLU A 93 -11.28 19.75 -13.95
CA GLU A 93 -10.85 20.72 -14.98
C GLU A 93 -12.00 21.57 -15.52
N GLU A 94 -13.20 21.00 -15.62
CA GLU A 94 -14.41 21.65 -16.12
C GLU A 94 -15.19 22.44 -15.04
N GLY A 95 -14.78 22.39 -13.77
CA GLY A 95 -15.48 23.07 -12.68
C GLY A 95 -16.85 22.45 -12.36
N ASP A 96 -16.95 21.12 -12.31
CA ASP A 96 -18.17 20.42 -11.91
C ASP A 96 -18.55 20.81 -10.47
N GLU A 97 -19.77 21.32 -10.29
CA GLU A 97 -20.28 21.85 -9.02
C GLU A 97 -20.08 20.88 -7.83
N LYS A 98 -20.29 19.57 -8.05
CA LYS A 98 -20.09 18.57 -7.00
C LYS A 98 -18.62 18.33 -6.70
N ALA A 99 -17.76 18.34 -7.73
CA ALA A 99 -16.33 18.24 -7.53
C ALA A 99 -15.80 19.45 -6.74
N GLU A 100 -16.21 20.66 -7.09
CA GLU A 100 -15.83 21.89 -6.39
C GLU A 100 -16.28 21.89 -4.93
N MET A 101 -17.53 21.51 -4.66
CA MET A 101 -18.05 21.37 -3.28
C MET A 101 -17.21 20.39 -2.46
N LEU A 102 -16.87 19.22 -3.01
CA LEU A 102 -16.05 18.23 -2.31
C LEU A 102 -14.61 18.71 -2.12
N ILE A 103 -14.03 19.39 -3.11
CA ILE A 103 -12.70 19.99 -2.99
C ILE A 103 -12.69 21.03 -1.87
N GLY A 104 -13.68 21.92 -1.82
CA GLY A 104 -13.85 22.91 -0.75
C GLY A 104 -13.92 22.26 0.63
N LEU A 105 -14.73 21.20 0.76
CA LEU A 105 -14.80 20.39 1.98
C LEU A 105 -13.43 19.83 2.39
N PHE A 106 -12.66 19.26 1.46
CA PHE A 106 -11.33 18.74 1.78
C PHE A 106 -10.33 19.84 2.12
N GLU A 107 -10.40 21.01 1.49
CA GLU A 107 -9.55 22.14 1.86
C GLU A 107 -9.85 22.68 3.26
N GLU A 108 -11.12 22.73 3.67
CA GLU A 108 -11.51 23.02 5.06
C GLU A 108 -10.91 22.00 6.03
N LEU A 109 -11.06 20.70 5.74
CA LEU A 109 -10.52 19.63 6.59
C LEU A 109 -8.99 19.65 6.65
N LYS A 110 -8.32 19.91 5.52
CA LYS A 110 -6.87 20.08 5.46
C LYS A 110 -6.42 21.27 6.31
N ALA A 111 -7.15 22.39 6.28
CA ALA A 111 -6.84 23.53 7.13
C ALA A 111 -6.89 23.16 8.62
N GLU A 112 -7.93 22.44 9.07
CA GLU A 112 -7.99 21.92 10.46
C GLU A 112 -6.82 20.98 10.77
N CYS A 113 -6.47 20.08 9.84
CA CYS A 113 -5.36 19.13 9.97
C CYS A 113 -4.00 19.82 10.12
N ARG A 114 -3.75 20.94 9.42
CA ARG A 114 -2.51 21.72 9.54
C ARG A 114 -2.27 22.24 10.96
N HIS A 115 -3.33 22.51 11.71
CA HIS A 115 -3.25 22.97 13.10
C HIS A 115 -3.00 21.84 14.12
N GLY A 116 -2.64 20.64 13.64
CA GLY A 116 -2.24 19.50 14.47
C GLY A 116 -3.33 18.45 14.69
N ALA A 117 -4.47 18.58 14.01
CA ALA A 117 -5.57 17.62 14.10
C ALA A 117 -5.24 16.27 13.44
N MET A 118 -4.28 16.26 12.49
CA MET A 118 -3.71 15.05 11.90
C MET A 118 -2.20 15.03 12.13
N GLN A 119 -1.66 13.88 12.53
CA GLN A 119 -0.22 13.66 12.62
C GLN A 119 0.18 12.60 11.60
N ILE A 120 1.04 13.00 10.66
CA ILE A 120 1.64 12.07 9.71
C ILE A 120 3.02 11.68 10.22
N GLN A 121 3.26 10.37 10.34
CA GLN A 121 4.49 9.80 10.89
C GLN A 121 5.01 8.71 9.97
N GLY A 122 6.30 8.40 10.05
CA GLY A 122 6.89 7.33 9.26
C GLY A 122 8.11 6.73 9.92
N VAL A 123 8.40 5.47 9.63
CA VAL A 123 9.63 4.79 10.02
C VAL A 123 10.12 3.96 8.85
N TRP A 124 11.43 3.95 8.61
CA TRP A 124 12.02 3.15 7.55
C TRP A 124 13.44 2.73 7.90
N GLN A 125 13.92 1.68 7.25
CA GLN A 125 15.29 1.19 7.39
C GLN A 125 15.70 0.35 6.17
N PHE A 126 16.94 0.52 5.74
CA PHE A 126 17.57 -0.38 4.77
C PHE A 126 18.20 -1.58 5.47
N PHE A 127 18.12 -2.73 4.81
CA PHE A 127 18.73 -3.98 5.27
C PHE A 127 19.54 -4.60 4.14
N PRO A 128 20.79 -5.04 4.41
CA PRO A 128 21.46 -5.97 3.52
C PRO A 128 20.60 -7.23 3.37
N ALA A 129 20.52 -7.75 2.15
CA ALA A 129 19.61 -8.82 1.79
C ALA A 129 20.22 -9.78 0.77
N GLN A 130 19.83 -11.05 0.86
CA GLN A 130 20.19 -12.09 -0.10
C GLN A 130 19.01 -13.00 -0.37
N SER A 131 18.91 -13.49 -1.60
CA SER A 131 17.88 -14.45 -1.99
C SER A 131 18.43 -15.88 -2.07
N SER A 132 17.62 -16.85 -1.63
CA SER A 132 17.87 -18.29 -1.82
C SER A 132 16.56 -18.95 -2.24
N GLY A 133 16.46 -19.30 -3.54
CA GLY A 133 15.19 -19.75 -4.13
C GLY A 133 14.11 -18.67 -4.06
N ASN A 134 13.07 -18.93 -3.25
CA ASN A 134 11.96 -18.01 -2.98
C ASN A 134 12.11 -17.24 -1.66
N ARG A 135 13.15 -17.54 -0.89
CA ARG A 135 13.39 -16.93 0.40
C ARG A 135 14.25 -15.68 0.27
N LEU A 136 13.99 -14.70 1.11
CA LEU A 136 14.71 -13.45 1.23
C LEU A 136 15.18 -13.28 2.68
N ALA A 137 16.48 -13.41 2.91
CA ALA A 137 17.09 -13.21 4.22
C ALA A 137 17.54 -11.75 4.37
N LEU A 138 17.22 -11.13 5.52
CA LEU A 138 17.66 -9.80 5.89
C LEU A 138 18.69 -9.85 7.02
N PHE A 139 19.70 -8.99 6.94
CA PHE A 139 20.85 -9.02 7.84
C PHE A 139 21.00 -7.72 8.63
N GLY A 140 21.66 -7.81 9.77
CA GLY A 140 22.10 -6.66 10.56
C GLY A 140 23.39 -6.06 10.02
N LYS A 141 23.79 -4.92 10.59
CA LYS A 141 25.04 -4.23 10.24
C LYS A 141 26.29 -5.06 10.53
N ASP A 142 26.20 -5.93 11.53
CA ASP A 142 27.21 -6.91 11.92
C ASP A 142 27.21 -8.16 11.02
N GLY A 143 26.29 -8.25 10.07
CA GLY A 143 26.16 -9.35 9.13
C GLY A 143 25.40 -10.56 9.66
N GLN A 144 24.84 -10.49 10.89
CA GLN A 144 23.98 -11.54 11.43
C GLN A 144 22.63 -11.56 10.71
N GLN A 145 22.06 -12.74 10.47
CA GLN A 145 20.72 -12.84 9.89
C GLN A 145 19.69 -12.45 10.95
N LEU A 146 18.82 -11.49 10.64
CA LEU A 146 17.79 -10.98 11.54
C LEU A 146 16.45 -11.65 11.31
N GLU A 147 16.03 -11.76 10.05
CA GLU A 147 14.72 -12.30 9.65
C GLU A 147 14.82 -12.92 8.25
N GLU A 148 13.85 -13.77 7.91
CA GLU A 148 13.69 -14.37 6.58
C GLU A 148 12.23 -14.34 6.13
N PHE A 149 11.99 -13.91 4.90
CA PHE A 149 10.68 -13.93 4.25
C PHE A 149 10.64 -15.08 3.24
N ASP A 150 9.51 -15.77 3.15
CA ASP A 150 9.25 -16.76 2.11
C ASP A 150 8.15 -16.23 1.19
N PHE A 151 8.50 -15.92 -0.06
CA PHE A 151 7.58 -15.32 -0.99
C PHE A 151 7.04 -16.35 -1.99
N PRO A 152 5.71 -16.39 -2.21
CA PRO A 152 5.17 -17.29 -3.21
C PRO A 152 5.67 -16.92 -4.61
N ARG A 153 5.80 -17.93 -5.46
CA ARG A 153 6.15 -17.79 -6.87
C ARG A 153 4.90 -17.95 -7.72
N GLN A 154 4.74 -17.15 -8.77
CA GLN A 154 3.66 -17.36 -9.74
C GLN A 154 3.75 -18.77 -10.34
N GLY A 155 2.67 -19.55 -10.26
CA GLY A 155 2.60 -20.86 -10.92
C GLY A 155 2.40 -20.74 -12.44
N ASP A 156 1.85 -19.62 -12.90
CA ASP A 156 1.58 -19.26 -14.28
C ASP A 156 2.36 -18.01 -14.72
N GLY A 157 2.22 -17.64 -16.00
CA GLY A 157 2.83 -16.43 -16.54
C GLY A 157 4.37 -16.47 -16.55
N GLN A 158 5.00 -15.49 -15.89
CA GLN A 158 6.46 -15.31 -15.91
C GLN A 158 7.18 -16.01 -14.75
N GLY A 159 6.45 -16.65 -13.82
CA GLY A 159 7.09 -17.31 -12.68
C GLY A 159 7.76 -16.35 -11.70
N LEU A 160 7.23 -15.12 -11.54
CA LEU A 160 7.81 -14.09 -10.69
C LEU A 160 7.72 -14.45 -9.20
N CYS A 161 8.75 -14.09 -8.45
CA CYS A 161 8.81 -14.11 -6.99
C CYS A 161 9.50 -12.82 -6.52
N LEU A 162 9.09 -12.25 -5.39
CA LEU A 162 9.71 -11.03 -4.87
C LEU A 162 11.20 -11.23 -4.52
N ALA A 163 11.59 -12.44 -4.09
CA ALA A 163 12.99 -12.76 -3.81
C ALA A 163 13.89 -12.67 -5.05
N ASP A 164 13.35 -12.79 -6.26
CA ASP A 164 14.14 -12.71 -7.50
C ASP A 164 14.64 -11.28 -7.78
N TYR A 165 14.12 -10.26 -7.09
CA TYR A 165 14.57 -8.86 -7.22
C TYR A 165 15.79 -8.51 -6.40
N VAL A 166 16.37 -9.48 -5.68
CA VAL A 166 17.52 -9.31 -4.79
C VAL A 166 18.60 -10.30 -5.19
N TRP A 167 19.87 -9.88 -5.11
CA TRP A 167 20.98 -10.77 -5.44
C TRP A 167 20.94 -12.12 -4.70
N PRO A 168 21.24 -13.21 -5.42
CA PRO A 168 21.35 -14.53 -4.82
C PRO A 168 22.55 -14.66 -3.87
N GLU A 169 22.48 -15.62 -2.96
CA GLU A 169 23.50 -15.91 -1.94
C GLU A 169 24.89 -16.31 -2.49
N ASP A 170 24.98 -16.66 -3.78
CA ASP A 170 26.24 -16.97 -4.47
C ASP A 170 27.04 -15.72 -4.91
N ARG A 171 26.47 -14.52 -4.71
CA ARG A 171 27.16 -13.25 -4.96
C ARG A 171 28.10 -12.92 -3.79
N PRO A 172 29.26 -12.30 -4.08
CA PRO A 172 30.28 -12.00 -3.06
C PRO A 172 29.84 -10.92 -2.07
N LEU A 173 28.86 -10.10 -2.45
CA LEU A 173 28.30 -9.03 -1.63
C LEU A 173 26.79 -9.25 -1.50
N ARG A 174 26.21 -8.64 -0.46
CA ARG A 174 24.76 -8.59 -0.27
C ARG A 174 24.18 -7.42 -1.04
N ASP A 175 22.99 -7.62 -1.60
CA ASP A 175 22.17 -6.53 -2.10
C ASP A 175 21.40 -5.91 -0.91
N SER A 176 20.37 -5.12 -1.15
CA SER A 176 19.60 -4.46 -0.11
C SER A 176 18.11 -4.39 -0.42
N VAL A 177 17.31 -4.32 0.63
CA VAL A 177 15.90 -3.92 0.58
C VAL A 177 15.63 -2.82 1.60
N CYS A 178 14.50 -2.13 1.47
CA CYS A 178 14.04 -1.17 2.48
C CYS A 178 12.69 -1.62 3.03
N LEU A 179 12.50 -1.55 4.34
CA LEU A 179 11.20 -1.69 4.97
C LEU A 179 10.73 -0.32 5.44
N PHE A 180 9.44 -0.03 5.31
CA PHE A 180 8.86 1.16 5.92
C PHE A 180 7.45 0.92 6.44
N ALA A 181 7.04 1.80 7.36
CA ALA A 181 5.65 2.00 7.76
C ALA A 181 5.37 3.50 7.90
N VAL A 182 4.18 3.95 7.48
CA VAL A 182 3.69 5.33 7.63
C VAL A 182 2.27 5.32 8.17
N SER A 183 1.89 6.38 8.87
CA SER A 183 0.51 6.58 9.34
C SER A 183 0.09 8.04 9.23
N ALA A 184 -1.19 8.24 8.91
CA ALA A 184 -1.87 9.53 8.98
C ALA A 184 -3.14 9.44 9.85
N GLY A 185 -3.30 8.38 10.64
CA GLY A 185 -4.55 8.08 11.36
C GLY A 185 -4.66 8.62 12.78
N LYS A 186 -3.55 9.08 13.38
CA LYS A 186 -3.57 9.58 14.76
C LYS A 186 -4.41 10.85 14.89
N GLY A 187 -5.42 10.83 15.77
CA GLY A 187 -6.37 11.92 16.00
C GLY A 187 -7.62 11.89 15.10
N ILE A 188 -7.64 11.04 14.08
CA ILE A 188 -8.69 11.02 13.05
C ILE A 188 -9.98 10.40 13.58
N ARG A 189 -9.87 9.36 14.40
CA ARG A 189 -11.03 8.70 15.00
C ARG A 189 -11.80 9.68 15.89
N GLU A 190 -11.11 10.38 16.77
CA GLU A 190 -11.70 11.37 17.67
C GLU A 190 -12.34 12.53 16.89
N MET A 191 -11.70 13.01 15.82
CA MET A 191 -12.28 14.03 14.94
C MET A 191 -13.54 13.53 14.25
N SER A 192 -13.51 12.30 13.72
CA SER A 192 -14.64 11.71 13.03
C SER A 192 -15.85 11.54 13.96
N GLU A 193 -15.62 11.05 15.17
CA GLU A 193 -16.64 10.92 16.22
C GLU A 193 -17.20 12.29 16.61
N ARG A 194 -16.34 13.30 16.81
CA ARG A 194 -16.76 14.67 17.10
C ARG A 194 -17.68 15.26 16.01
N TYR A 195 -17.34 15.10 14.73
CA TYR A 195 -18.21 15.57 13.65
C TYR A 195 -19.54 14.83 13.62
N ARG A 196 -19.53 13.51 13.87
CA ARG A 196 -20.75 12.70 13.94
C ARG A 196 -21.67 13.19 15.05
N ASP A 197 -21.13 13.46 16.24
CA ASP A 197 -21.89 13.92 17.40
C ASP A 197 -22.47 15.33 17.20
N GLN A 198 -21.83 16.14 16.35
CA GLN A 198 -22.32 17.45 15.91
C GLN A 198 -23.31 17.38 14.72
N GLY A 199 -23.69 16.18 14.26
CA GLY A 199 -24.57 15.99 13.10
C GLY A 199 -23.90 16.28 11.75
N GLN A 200 -22.58 16.47 11.71
CA GLN A 200 -21.80 16.75 10.51
C GLN A 200 -21.31 15.45 9.86
N PHE A 201 -22.24 14.58 9.47
CA PHE A 201 -21.93 13.23 8.96
C PHE A 201 -21.02 13.23 7.72
N LEU A 202 -21.18 14.20 6.82
CA LEU A 202 -20.31 14.30 5.64
C LEU A 202 -18.86 14.59 6.03
N LYS A 203 -18.62 15.50 6.99
CA LYS A 203 -17.29 15.79 7.52
C LYS A 203 -16.70 14.60 8.27
N SER A 204 -17.53 13.90 9.06
CA SER A 204 -17.15 12.67 9.77
C SER A 204 -16.64 11.58 8.83
N TYR A 205 -17.28 11.40 7.68
CA TYR A 205 -16.83 10.44 6.66
C TYR A 205 -15.63 10.96 5.86
N ALA A 206 -15.66 12.23 5.45
CA ALA A 206 -14.60 12.84 4.65
C ALA A 206 -13.25 12.90 5.38
N ILE A 207 -13.22 13.14 6.70
CA ILE A 207 -11.95 13.15 7.44
C ILE A 207 -11.28 11.77 7.49
N GLN A 208 -12.07 10.69 7.57
CA GLN A 208 -11.55 9.32 7.48
C GLN A 208 -11.00 9.03 6.09
N ALA A 209 -11.73 9.41 5.04
CA ALA A 209 -11.26 9.28 3.66
C ALA A 209 -9.96 10.07 3.40
N LEU A 210 -9.88 11.29 3.92
CA LEU A 210 -8.67 12.12 3.85
C LEU A 210 -7.49 11.44 4.55
N ALA A 211 -7.69 10.83 5.70
CA ALA A 211 -6.64 10.13 6.43
C ALA A 211 -6.11 8.91 5.66
N ILE A 212 -7.00 8.06 5.15
CA ILE A 212 -6.62 6.87 4.36
C ILE A 212 -5.79 7.29 3.14
N GLU A 213 -6.28 8.26 2.37
CA GLU A 213 -5.55 8.75 1.20
C GLU A 213 -4.27 9.52 1.57
N SER A 214 -4.22 10.14 2.74
CA SER A 214 -2.99 10.77 3.25
C SER A 214 -1.93 9.73 3.64
N ALA A 215 -2.34 8.56 4.15
CA ALA A 215 -1.41 7.46 4.44
C ALA A 215 -0.83 6.88 3.14
N GLU A 216 -1.66 6.66 2.12
CA GLU A 216 -1.21 6.23 0.78
C GLU A 216 -0.30 7.27 0.12
N ALA A 217 -0.65 8.56 0.23
CA ALA A 217 0.18 9.66 -0.26
C ALA A 217 1.50 9.74 0.51
N ALA A 218 1.51 9.49 1.82
CA ALA A 218 2.73 9.46 2.63
C ALA A 218 3.64 8.29 2.23
N ALA A 219 3.06 7.13 1.90
CA ALA A 219 3.80 5.98 1.40
C ALA A 219 4.44 6.27 0.04
N GLU A 220 3.74 6.96 -0.87
CA GLU A 220 4.30 7.37 -2.16
C GLU A 220 5.36 8.46 -2.01
N TRP A 221 5.13 9.46 -1.14
CA TRP A 221 6.09 10.49 -0.79
C TRP A 221 7.39 9.88 -0.24
N LEU A 222 7.27 8.98 0.75
CA LEU A 222 8.41 8.33 1.36
C LEU A 222 9.12 7.43 0.34
N HIS A 223 8.38 6.66 -0.46
CA HIS A 223 8.98 5.84 -1.50
C HIS A 223 9.76 6.69 -2.52
N SER A 224 9.25 7.85 -2.94
CA SER A 224 9.97 8.77 -3.82
C SER A 224 11.28 9.28 -3.18
N LYS A 225 11.26 9.58 -1.87
CA LYS A 225 12.48 9.93 -1.11
C LYS A 225 13.47 8.77 -1.04
N LEU A 226 13.00 7.56 -0.73
CA LEU A 226 13.83 6.35 -0.63
C LEU A 226 14.53 6.05 -1.96
N ARG A 227 13.84 6.16 -3.10
CA ARG A 227 14.48 5.99 -4.43
C ARG A 227 15.63 6.97 -4.65
N GLY A 228 15.45 8.23 -4.24
CA GLY A 228 16.51 9.24 -4.30
C GLY A 228 17.69 8.94 -3.38
N LEU A 229 17.42 8.59 -2.12
CA LEU A 229 18.43 8.20 -1.13
C LEU A 229 19.25 7.00 -1.59
N TRP A 230 18.59 6.03 -2.21
CA TRP A 230 19.19 4.78 -2.66
C TRP A 230 19.94 4.90 -4.00
N GLY A 231 20.01 6.10 -4.58
CA GLY A 231 20.83 6.37 -5.78
C GLY A 231 20.12 6.16 -7.12
N PHE A 232 18.79 6.04 -7.15
CA PHE A 232 18.00 5.99 -8.38
C PHE A 232 16.79 6.92 -8.32
N PRO A 233 17.02 8.25 -8.21
CA PRO A 233 15.93 9.22 -8.10
C PRO A 233 14.99 9.18 -9.32
N ASP A 234 13.76 9.63 -9.11
CA ASP A 234 12.83 9.86 -10.21
C ASP A 234 13.42 10.89 -11.19
N PRO A 235 13.21 10.73 -12.51
CA PRO A 235 13.57 11.75 -13.49
C PRO A 235 12.94 13.11 -13.15
N PRO A 236 13.63 14.25 -13.33
CA PRO A 236 13.11 15.58 -13.01
C PRO A 236 11.76 15.93 -13.66
N GLU A 237 11.52 15.40 -14.85
CA GLU A 237 10.31 15.57 -15.65
C GLU A 237 9.14 14.68 -15.21
N MET A 238 9.37 13.70 -14.33
CA MET A 238 8.33 12.76 -13.91
C MET A 238 7.24 13.46 -13.11
N THR A 239 6.03 13.41 -13.66
CA THR A 239 4.85 14.03 -13.07
C THR A 239 4.30 13.22 -11.90
N ILE A 240 3.58 13.88 -10.97
CA ILE A 240 2.83 13.16 -9.91
C ILE A 240 1.88 12.13 -10.50
N ARG A 241 1.31 12.42 -11.68
CA ARG A 241 0.45 11.47 -12.39
C ARG A 241 1.17 10.16 -12.69
N GLU A 242 2.37 10.23 -13.25
CA GLU A 242 3.16 9.04 -13.58
C GLU A 242 3.59 8.29 -12.32
N LYS A 243 3.91 9.01 -11.23
CA LYS A 243 4.19 8.40 -9.92
C LYS A 243 2.98 7.62 -9.40
N LEU A 244 1.78 8.21 -9.44
CA LEU A 244 0.54 7.53 -9.05
C LEU A 244 0.17 6.34 -9.95
N GLN A 245 0.69 6.31 -11.18
CA GLN A 245 0.59 5.17 -12.10
C GLN A 245 1.75 4.17 -11.94
N SER A 246 2.61 4.36 -10.93
CA SER A 246 3.78 3.52 -10.64
C SER A 246 4.79 3.44 -11.80
N GLY A 247 4.97 4.53 -12.54
CA GLY A 247 5.89 4.61 -13.69
C GLY A 247 7.39 4.69 -13.36
N TYR A 248 7.77 4.68 -12.08
CA TYR A 248 9.15 4.73 -11.61
C TYR A 248 9.85 3.36 -11.55
N ARG A 249 11.19 3.37 -11.49
CA ARG A 249 12.02 2.20 -11.15
C ARG A 249 11.80 1.77 -9.70
N GLY A 250 11.86 0.47 -9.44
CA GLY A 250 11.62 -0.10 -8.13
C GLY A 250 10.14 -0.13 -7.76
N LYS A 251 9.79 -0.99 -6.81
CA LYS A 251 8.41 -1.19 -6.34
C LYS A 251 8.39 -1.43 -4.85
N ARG A 252 7.28 -1.02 -4.23
CA ARG A 252 6.95 -1.34 -2.84
C ARG A 252 5.85 -2.39 -2.85
N TYR A 253 5.88 -3.33 -1.92
CA TYR A 253 4.86 -4.37 -1.77
C TYR A 253 4.41 -4.42 -0.32
N SER A 254 3.10 -4.29 -0.12
CA SER A 254 2.47 -4.37 1.19
C SER A 254 1.97 -5.78 1.44
N PHE A 255 2.22 -6.32 2.63
CA PHE A 255 1.76 -7.66 2.99
C PHE A 255 0.22 -7.73 2.96
N GLY A 256 -0.32 -8.87 2.53
CA GLY A 256 -1.74 -9.05 2.23
C GLY A 256 -2.13 -8.72 0.78
N TYR A 257 -1.23 -8.13 -0.01
CA TYR A 257 -1.46 -7.90 -1.44
C TYR A 257 -1.05 -9.10 -2.29
N PRO A 258 -1.52 -9.20 -3.56
CA PRO A 258 -1.37 -10.40 -4.37
C PRO A 258 0.06 -10.93 -4.60
N ALA A 259 1.11 -10.10 -4.45
CA ALA A 259 2.50 -10.54 -4.59
C ALA A 259 3.12 -11.08 -3.28
N CYS A 260 2.57 -10.69 -2.13
CA CYS A 260 2.97 -11.14 -0.80
C CYS A 260 1.71 -11.29 0.10
N PRO A 261 0.86 -12.30 -0.18
CA PRO A 261 -0.47 -12.40 0.40
C PRO A 261 -0.49 -12.76 1.89
N ALA A 262 0.63 -13.25 2.43
CA ALA A 262 0.75 -13.60 3.84
C ALA A 262 0.78 -12.33 4.70
N LEU A 263 -0.38 -11.97 5.28
CA LEU A 263 -0.50 -10.78 6.13
C LEU A 263 0.33 -10.90 7.42
N GLU A 264 0.52 -12.13 7.93
CA GLU A 264 1.33 -12.42 9.13
C GLU A 264 2.81 -12.01 9.00
N ASP A 265 3.34 -11.86 7.79
CA ASP A 265 4.69 -11.34 7.57
C ASP A 265 4.86 -9.88 8.06
N GLN A 266 3.76 -9.15 8.30
CA GLN A 266 3.82 -7.88 9.02
C GLN A 266 4.48 -8.00 10.39
N VAL A 267 4.36 -9.15 11.08
CA VAL A 267 5.04 -9.36 12.37
C VAL A 267 6.55 -9.24 12.24
N LYS A 268 7.12 -9.75 11.15
CA LYS A 268 8.57 -9.64 10.87
C LYS A 268 8.97 -8.20 10.63
N LEU A 269 8.18 -7.45 9.84
CA LEU A 269 8.38 -6.01 9.64
C LEU A 269 8.33 -5.25 10.99
N TRP A 270 7.38 -5.59 11.86
CA TRP A 270 7.26 -4.96 13.19
C TRP A 270 8.50 -5.19 14.05
N ARG A 271 9.03 -6.42 14.07
CA ARG A 271 10.27 -6.74 14.80
C ARG A 271 11.47 -5.95 14.31
N LEU A 272 11.57 -5.74 12.99
CA LEU A 272 12.71 -5.10 12.36
C LEU A 272 12.72 -3.57 12.53
N ILE A 273 11.62 -2.89 12.22
CA ILE A 273 11.61 -1.40 12.15
C ILE A 273 10.78 -0.73 13.26
N ARG A 274 10.13 -1.51 14.13
CA ARG A 274 9.35 -1.03 15.29
C ARG A 274 8.35 0.09 14.97
N PRO A 275 7.34 -0.14 14.08
CA PRO A 275 6.28 0.84 13.82
C PRO A 275 5.44 1.19 15.06
N ASP A 276 5.43 0.34 16.08
CA ASP A 276 4.78 0.60 17.37
C ASP A 276 5.33 1.88 18.04
N GLU A 277 6.61 2.18 17.87
CA GLU A 277 7.23 3.38 18.44
C GLU A 277 6.73 4.69 17.81
N ILE A 278 6.17 4.63 16.60
CA ILE A 278 5.52 5.78 15.95
C ILE A 278 3.99 5.71 16.05
N GLY A 279 3.45 4.82 16.87
CA GLY A 279 2.02 4.71 17.15
C GLY A 279 1.23 3.89 16.14
N ILE A 280 1.87 2.96 15.42
CA ILE A 280 1.18 1.98 14.57
C ILE A 280 1.22 0.62 15.26
N GLU A 281 0.09 0.20 15.78
CA GLU A 281 -0.11 -1.09 16.42
C GLU A 281 -0.52 -2.15 15.40
N LEU A 282 -0.23 -3.41 15.73
CA LEU A 282 -0.65 -4.57 14.95
C LEU A 282 -1.66 -5.35 15.78
N THR A 283 -2.87 -5.51 15.24
CA THR A 283 -3.93 -6.32 15.87
C THR A 283 -3.61 -7.81 15.81
N ASP A 284 -4.34 -8.62 16.58
CA ASP A 284 -4.23 -10.10 16.54
C ASP A 284 -4.45 -10.68 15.13
N GLY A 285 -5.26 -10.01 14.31
CA GLY A 285 -5.50 -10.36 12.90
C GLY A 285 -4.47 -9.80 11.93
N TYR A 286 -3.33 -9.30 12.42
CA TYR A 286 -2.26 -8.66 11.63
C TYR A 286 -2.70 -7.43 10.84
N MET A 287 -3.80 -6.78 11.24
CA MET A 287 -4.21 -5.48 10.67
C MET A 287 -3.54 -4.34 11.43
N MET A 288 -3.27 -3.23 10.75
CA MET A 288 -2.66 -2.03 11.33
C MET A 288 -3.71 -1.14 11.98
N GLU A 289 -3.41 -0.63 13.18
CA GLU A 289 -4.17 0.42 13.85
C GLU A 289 -3.22 1.60 14.13
N PRO A 290 -3.51 2.83 13.66
CA PRO A 290 -4.70 3.24 12.91
C PRO A 290 -4.84 2.61 11.52
N GLU A 291 -6.08 2.42 11.05
CA GLU A 291 -6.38 1.90 9.70
C GLU A 291 -5.74 2.75 8.58
N ALA A 292 -5.64 4.06 8.79
CA ALA A 292 -4.93 4.98 7.89
C ALA A 292 -3.41 4.86 8.05
N SER A 293 -2.89 3.66 7.79
CA SER A 293 -1.47 3.31 7.83
C SER A 293 -1.10 2.42 6.65
N VAL A 294 0.15 2.52 6.20
CA VAL A 294 0.69 1.72 5.09
C VAL A 294 2.06 1.20 5.50
N SER A 295 2.29 -0.10 5.36
CA SER A 295 3.59 -0.74 5.51
C SER A 295 4.00 -1.40 4.19
N ALA A 296 5.30 -1.47 3.90
CA ALA A 296 5.78 -2.16 2.71
C ALA A 296 7.26 -2.57 2.80
N ILE A 297 7.60 -3.59 2.00
CA ILE A 297 8.96 -3.88 1.56
C ILE A 297 9.23 -3.25 0.18
N VAL A 298 10.40 -2.65 0.00
CA VAL A 298 10.78 -1.92 -1.21
C VAL A 298 11.98 -2.58 -1.87
N PHE A 299 11.90 -2.73 -3.19
CA PHE A 299 12.96 -3.27 -4.03
C PHE A 299 13.38 -2.23 -5.07
N HIS A 300 14.69 -2.09 -5.29
CA HIS A 300 15.25 -1.16 -6.28
C HIS A 300 15.31 -1.72 -7.70
N HIS A 301 15.07 -3.02 -7.87
CA HIS A 301 15.27 -3.73 -9.13
C HIS A 301 14.50 -3.09 -10.30
N PRO A 302 15.13 -2.82 -11.47
CA PRO A 302 14.48 -2.15 -12.60
C PRO A 302 13.35 -2.97 -13.23
N GLN A 303 13.41 -4.30 -13.15
CA GLN A 303 12.34 -5.19 -13.63
C GLN A 303 11.24 -5.44 -12.59
N ALA A 304 11.29 -4.80 -11.41
CA ALA A 304 10.26 -4.93 -10.39
C ALA A 304 8.92 -4.39 -10.91
N LYS A 305 7.87 -5.20 -10.79
CA LYS A 305 6.50 -4.85 -11.20
C LYS A 305 5.47 -5.48 -10.28
N TYR A 306 4.27 -4.93 -10.24
CA TYR A 306 3.18 -5.56 -9.52
C TYR A 306 2.71 -6.80 -10.28
N PHE A 307 2.54 -7.90 -9.55
CA PHE A 307 2.04 -9.17 -10.06
C PHE A 307 1.16 -9.86 -9.01
N SER A 308 0.46 -10.90 -9.42
CA SER A 308 -0.38 -11.71 -8.53
C SER A 308 0.13 -13.13 -8.53
N VAL A 309 0.32 -13.72 -7.36
CA VAL A 309 0.41 -15.17 -7.25
C VAL A 309 -1.00 -15.75 -7.24
N SER A 310 -1.27 -16.71 -8.10
CA SER A 310 -2.45 -17.55 -8.01
C SER A 310 -2.22 -18.53 -6.86
N VAL A 311 -2.92 -18.33 -5.75
CA VAL A 311 -2.99 -19.35 -4.69
C VAL A 311 -3.99 -20.38 -5.19
N SER A 312 -3.50 -21.46 -5.77
CA SER A 312 -4.29 -22.65 -6.14
C SER A 312 -4.82 -23.35 -4.89
#